data_AF-A0A392RK08-F1
#
_entry.id   AF-A0A392RK08-F1
#
_cell.length_a   1.000
_cell.length_b   1.000
_cell.length_c   1.000
_cell.angle_alpha   90.00
_cell.angle_beta   90.00
_cell.angle_gamma   90.00
#
_symmetry.space_group_name_H-M   'P 1'
#
loop_
_entity.id
_entity.type
_entity.pdbx_description
1 polymer ?
#
loop_
_entity_poly.entity_id
_entity_poly.type
_entity_poly.pdbx_seq_one_letter_code
_entity_poly.pdbx_strand_id
1 'polypeptide(L)'
;MSNLPWCIIGDFNDLLSQEDKKGVHPHPNWLCTGFRNAVGDCDLTDIYLEGYPFTWIKSRGSSHVIEERLDRAMATTEWLTLFPDVKL
;
A
#
# COMPACT_ATOMS: atom_id res chain seq x y z
N MET A 1 5.19 -23.17 1.83
CA MET A 1 5.63 -21.87 1.27
C MET A 1 7.14 -21.80 1.35
N SER A 2 7.78 -20.90 0.60
CA SER A 2 9.23 -20.67 0.72
C SER A 2 9.53 -19.97 2.04
N ASN A 3 10.59 -20.37 2.72
CA ASN A 3 11.08 -19.71 3.94
C ASN A 3 12.17 -18.65 3.63
N LEU A 4 12.38 -18.33 2.36
CA LEU A 4 13.32 -17.28 1.97
C LEU A 4 12.69 -15.91 2.23
N PRO A 5 13.40 -14.97 2.86
CA PRO A 5 12.90 -13.61 3.05
C PRO A 5 12.66 -12.96 1.69
N TRP A 6 11.48 -12.39 1.49
CA TRP A 6 11.11 -11.71 0.25
C TRP A 6 10.37 -10.40 0.48
N CYS A 7 10.45 -9.55 -0.55
CA CYS A 7 9.83 -8.25 -0.66
C CYS A 7 9.21 -8.13 -2.05
N ILE A 8 8.03 -7.54 -2.15
CA ILE A 8 7.37 -7.16 -3.40
C ILE A 8 7.20 -5.65 -3.44
N ILE A 9 7.43 -5.08 -4.62
CA ILE A 9 7.36 -3.64 -4.85
C ILE A 9 6.66 -3.41 -6.17
N GLY A 10 5.72 -2.48 -6.20
CA GLY A 10 5.07 -2.05 -7.43
C GLY A 10 3.68 -1.48 -7.18
N ASP A 11 2.96 -1.32 -8.28
CA ASP A 11 1.58 -0.86 -8.32
C ASP A 11 0.61 -2.02 -8.05
N PHE A 12 -0.12 -1.95 -6.94
CA PHE A 12 -1.11 -2.95 -6.55
C PHE A 12 -2.51 -2.62 -7.08
N ASN A 13 -2.76 -1.40 -7.55
CA ASN A 13 -4.08 -0.89 -7.97
C ASN A 13 -5.21 -1.09 -6.93
N ASP A 14 -4.87 -1.21 -5.64
CA ASP A 14 -5.84 -1.38 -4.54
C ASP A 14 -5.36 -0.64 -3.27
N LEU A 15 -6.28 -0.41 -2.33
CA LEU A 15 -6.07 0.41 -1.14
C LEU A 15 -6.19 -0.43 0.14
N LEU A 16 -5.26 -0.29 1.10
CA LEU A 16 -5.37 -0.99 2.38
C LEU A 16 -6.46 -0.38 3.28
N SER A 17 -6.71 0.92 3.14
CA SER A 17 -7.61 1.68 3.99
C SER A 17 -8.21 2.89 3.24
N GLN A 18 -9.19 3.55 3.88
CA GLN A 18 -9.71 4.82 3.37
C GLN A 18 -8.69 5.96 3.48
N GLU A 19 -7.69 5.85 4.37
CA GLU A 19 -6.63 6.86 4.54
C GLU A 19 -5.70 6.91 3.33
N ASP A 20 -5.62 5.81 2.57
CA ASP A 20 -4.87 5.72 1.32
C ASP A 20 -5.53 6.46 0.15
N LYS A 21 -6.66 7.13 0.38
CA LYS A 21 -7.38 7.92 -0.62
C LYS A 21 -7.75 9.30 -0.09
N LYS A 22 -7.50 10.30 -0.93
CA LYS A 22 -8.05 11.64 -0.78
C LYS A 22 -8.91 11.97 -1.99
N GLY A 23 -10.16 12.33 -1.75
CA GLY A 23 -11.12 12.65 -2.81
C GLY A 23 -12.54 12.73 -2.27
N VAL A 24 -13.49 13.05 -3.17
CA VAL A 24 -14.89 13.28 -2.79
C VAL A 24 -15.61 11.99 -2.39
N HIS A 25 -15.28 10.88 -3.04
CA HIS A 25 -15.98 9.61 -2.83
C HIS A 25 -15.07 8.61 -2.10
N PRO A 26 -15.60 7.89 -1.09
CA PRO A 26 -14.84 6.85 -0.41
C PRO A 26 -14.56 5.68 -1.36
N HIS A 27 -13.50 4.93 -1.07
CA HIS A 27 -13.24 3.68 -1.75
C HIS A 27 -14.19 2.58 -1.21
N PRO A 28 -14.62 1.59 -2.00
CA PRO A 28 -15.45 0.52 -1.47
C PRO A 28 -14.74 -0.31 -0.39
N ASN A 29 -15.29 -0.36 0.83
CA ASN A 29 -14.65 -1.04 1.98
C ASN A 29 -14.37 -2.53 1.76
N TRP A 30 -15.15 -3.20 0.91
CA TRP A 30 -14.98 -4.61 0.62
C TRP A 30 -13.72 -4.88 -0.23
N LEU A 31 -13.30 -3.92 -1.07
CA LEU A 31 -12.03 -3.99 -1.80
C LEU A 31 -10.85 -3.87 -0.82
N CYS A 32 -10.86 -2.86 0.05
CA CYS A 32 -9.83 -2.73 1.10
C CYS A 32 -9.74 -3.96 2.01
N THR A 33 -10.89 -4.59 2.28
CA THR A 33 -10.92 -5.82 3.10
C THR A 33 -10.34 -7.01 2.33
N GLY A 34 -10.70 -7.17 1.06
CA GLY A 34 -10.12 -8.21 0.19
C GLY A 34 -8.61 -8.07 0.07
N PHE A 35 -8.11 -6.86 -0.15
CA PHE A 35 -6.68 -6.62 -0.27
C PHE A 35 -5.93 -6.85 1.05
N ARG A 36 -6.46 -6.38 2.19
CA ARG A 36 -5.87 -6.69 3.50
C ARG A 36 -5.84 -8.18 3.81
N ASN A 37 -6.88 -8.93 3.42
CA ASN A 37 -6.89 -10.38 3.58
C ASN A 37 -5.79 -11.03 2.74
N ALA A 38 -5.64 -10.65 1.47
CA ALA A 38 -4.58 -11.19 0.60
C ALA A 38 -3.17 -10.88 1.13
N VAL A 39 -2.94 -9.67 1.65
CA VAL A 39 -1.69 -9.28 2.30
C VAL A 39 -1.43 -10.13 3.55
N GLY A 40 -2.46 -10.33 4.39
CA GLY A 40 -2.38 -11.18 5.57
C GLY A 40 -2.12 -12.64 5.25
N ASP A 41 -2.77 -13.21 4.23
CA ASP A 41 -2.58 -14.58 3.77
C ASP A 41 -1.15 -14.85 3.25
N CYS A 42 -0.42 -13.79 2.90
CA CYS A 42 0.97 -13.84 2.43
C CYS A 42 1.99 -13.47 3.52
N ASP A 43 1.56 -13.22 4.76
CA ASP A 43 2.41 -12.74 5.87
C ASP A 43 3.24 -11.50 5.50
N LEU A 44 2.65 -10.61 4.69
CA LEU A 44 3.28 -9.40 4.22
C LEU A 44 2.98 -8.22 5.14
N THR A 45 3.99 -7.37 5.33
CA THR A 45 3.90 -6.12 6.08
C THR A 45 4.20 -4.95 5.14
N ASP A 46 3.33 -3.93 5.14
CA ASP A 46 3.53 -2.68 4.38
C ASP A 46 4.74 -1.93 4.93
N ILE A 47 5.69 -1.61 4.05
CA ILE A 47 6.85 -0.79 4.41
C ILE A 47 6.38 0.67 4.45
N TYR A 48 6.75 1.36 5.53
CA TYR A 48 6.39 2.76 5.73
C TYR A 48 6.99 3.65 4.62
N LEU A 49 6.13 4.47 4.00
CA LEU A 49 6.53 5.49 3.05
C LEU A 49 6.73 6.82 3.77
N GLU A 50 7.97 7.31 3.76
CA GLU A 50 8.33 8.58 4.38
C GLU A 50 7.99 9.75 3.47
N GLY A 51 7.34 10.78 4.03
CA GLY A 51 6.97 11.98 3.29
C GLY A 51 5.54 11.92 2.74
N TYR A 52 5.36 12.20 1.46
CA TYR A 52 4.02 12.32 0.87
C TYR A 52 3.41 10.94 0.58
N PRO A 53 2.23 10.61 1.13
CA PRO A 53 1.77 9.22 1.15
C PRO A 53 1.08 8.76 -0.14
N PHE A 54 0.77 9.66 -1.08
CA PHE A 54 0.05 9.31 -2.31
C PHE A 54 1.01 9.17 -3.49
N THR A 55 0.85 8.10 -4.27
CA THR A 55 1.73 7.76 -5.40
C THR A 55 1.05 8.02 -6.74
N TRP A 56 -0.27 8.21 -6.74
CA TRP A 56 -1.06 8.49 -7.92
C TRP A 56 -2.00 9.69 -7.72
N ILE A 57 -2.25 10.43 -8.81
CA ILE A 57 -3.15 11.59 -8.82
C ILE A 57 -4.01 11.65 -10.09
N LYS A 58 -5.30 11.92 -9.92
CA LYS A 58 -6.26 12.25 -10.98
C LYS A 58 -6.68 13.71 -10.91
N SER A 59 -6.96 14.31 -12.07
CA SER A 59 -7.63 15.62 -12.16
C SER A 59 -6.92 16.73 -11.38
N ARG A 60 -5.57 16.70 -11.37
CA ARG A 60 -4.73 17.66 -10.66
C ARG A 60 -5.10 19.11 -11.04
N GLY A 61 -5.25 19.97 -10.04
CA GLY A 61 -5.60 21.38 -10.22
C GLY A 61 -7.09 21.68 -10.34
N SER A 62 -7.96 20.67 -10.19
CA SER A 62 -9.42 20.86 -10.16
C SER A 62 -10.02 20.65 -8.78
N SER A 63 -11.28 21.05 -8.59
CA SER A 63 -12.10 20.73 -7.42
C SER A 63 -12.40 19.23 -7.26
N HIS A 64 -12.10 18.42 -8.27
CA HIS A 64 -12.31 16.98 -8.31
C HIS A 64 -11.00 16.19 -8.25
N VAL A 65 -9.93 16.78 -7.70
CA VAL A 65 -8.65 16.09 -7.51
C VAL A 65 -8.85 14.85 -6.64
N ILE A 66 -8.22 13.75 -7.07
CA ILE A 66 -8.17 12.49 -6.32
C ILE A 66 -6.71 12.09 -6.20
N GLU A 67 -6.30 11.71 -5.01
CA GLU A 67 -4.96 11.20 -4.72
C GLU A 67 -5.10 9.83 -4.07
N GLU A 68 -4.33 8.85 -4.51
CA GLU A 68 -4.38 7.47 -4.03
C GLU A 68 -2.96 6.91 -3.82
N ARG A 69 -2.80 6.05 -2.81
CA ARG A 69 -1.58 5.27 -2.58
C ARG A 69 -1.74 3.89 -3.23
N LEU A 70 -1.27 3.77 -4.48
CA LEU A 70 -1.38 2.54 -5.28
C LEU A 70 -0.07 1.75 -5.31
N ASP A 71 1.06 2.44 -5.30
CA ASP A 71 2.40 1.83 -5.28
C ASP A 71 2.83 1.58 -3.84
N ARG A 72 3.30 0.36 -3.57
CA ARG A 72 3.74 -0.07 -2.23
C ARG A 72 4.97 -0.95 -2.33
N ALA A 73 5.73 -1.01 -1.24
CA ALA A 73 6.65 -2.10 -0.98
C ALA A 73 6.13 -2.85 0.25
N MET A 74 6.04 -4.18 0.13
CA MET A 74 5.63 -5.04 1.23
C MET A 74 6.63 -6.18 1.36
N ALA A 75 6.93 -6.56 2.60
CA ALA A 75 7.91 -7.59 2.85
C ALA A 75 7.48 -8.54 3.96
N THR A 76 8.02 -9.75 3.90
CA THR A 76 7.94 -10.73 4.99
C THR A 76 8.65 -10.23 6.24
N THR A 77 8.25 -10.75 7.40
CA THR A 77 8.88 -10.43 8.69
C THR A 77 10.37 -10.78 8.70
N GLU A 78 10.76 -11.89 8.08
CA GLU A 78 12.15 -12.32 7.94
C GLU A 78 12.97 -11.31 7.14
N TRP A 79 12.38 -10.73 6.09
CA TRP A 79 13.03 -9.70 5.29
C TRP A 79 13.19 -8.40 6.09
N LEU A 80 12.15 -7.96 6.82
CA LEU A 80 12.23 -6.77 7.67
C LEU A 80 13.25 -6.92 8.80
N THR A 81 13.47 -8.13 9.30
CA THR A 81 14.51 -8.42 10.28
C THR A 81 15.92 -8.20 9.71
N LEU A 82 16.11 -8.43 8.41
CA LEU A 82 17.39 -8.17 7.72
C LEU A 82 17.59 -6.67 7.43
N PHE A 83 16.52 -5.90 7.30
CA PHE A 83 16.54 -4.47 6.97
C PHE A 83 15.67 -3.66 7.93
N PRO A 84 16.05 -3.55 9.22
CA PRO A 84 15.19 -2.99 10.27
C PRO A 84 14.90 -1.49 10.10
N ASP A 85 15.77 -0.75 9.41
CA ASP A 85 15.65 0.69 9.18
C ASP A 85 15.01 1.03 7.83
N VAL A 86 14.43 0.05 7.14
CA VAL A 86 13.85 0.23 5.82
C VAL A 86 12.65 1.18 5.86
N LYS A 87 12.62 2.10 4.91
CA LYS A 87 11.52 3.01 4.61
C LYS A 87 11.60 3.37 3.13
N LEU A 88 10.47 3.73 2.54
CA LEU A 88 10.38 4.25 1.18
C LEU A 88 10.50 5.77 1.17
#